data_AF-A0A0C7MVZ0-F1
#
_entry.id   AF-A0A0C7MVZ0-F1
#
_cell.length_a   1.000
_cell.length_b   1.000
_cell.length_c   1.000
_cell.angle_alpha   90.00
_cell.angle_beta   90.00
_cell.angle_gamma   90.00
#
_symmetry.space_group_name_H-M   'P 1'
#
loop_
_entity.id
_entity.type
_entity.pdbx_description
1 polymer ?
#
loop_
_entity_poly.entity_id
_entity_poly.type
_entity_poly.pdbx_seq_one_letter_code
_entity_poly.pdbx_strand_id
1 'polypeptide(L)'
;MRSLIRLLHISTLLHVIEAVLVGQDFYARTLDSRLSLRNIDSRNLLLPFNVTRTPGSSGSFEVRKFMENHFENLSTHWSFESDCFTAKGLEFCNLVFTLGQNASNYLVLAAHYDSKIKPEGFIGAIDSAISCSVLLYVSEFLSNFLDYSVDQWWSDKRKQSLEAFDGVKIVFFDGEEALDTWTEDDSIHGAKHLAAGWSSSENINNIGLLILLDLLGSKEHLRVPSFYLKSNEEYKALLSIEALNQKELPHKETLFDDSILGYLETNRVIVEDDHIPFLSRGVPVLHLIPLPFPSYWHTIEDTFDRVDDTKVQNWAILLCEYVASRVAPTVW
;
A
#
# COMPACT_ATOMS: atom_id res chain seq x y z
N MET A 1 57.20 -20.11 -33.50
CA MET A 1 56.20 -21.19 -33.62
C MET A 1 55.84 -21.67 -32.21
N ARG A 2 54.57 -21.52 -31.81
CA ARG A 2 53.88 -22.15 -30.64
C ARG A 2 54.38 -21.74 -29.25
N SER A 3 53.72 -20.92 -28.42
CA SER A 3 52.33 -20.81 -27.90
C SER A 3 52.23 -21.31 -26.46
N LEU A 4 51.40 -20.62 -25.66
CA LEU A 4 50.60 -21.13 -24.52
C LEU A 4 51.37 -21.30 -23.18
N ILE A 5 50.94 -20.88 -21.98
CA ILE A 5 49.65 -20.40 -21.43
C ILE A 5 50.00 -19.43 -20.28
N ARG A 6 49.46 -18.19 -20.28
CA ARG A 6 49.29 -17.42 -19.04
C ARG A 6 47.91 -17.76 -18.48
N LEU A 7 47.85 -18.47 -17.36
CA LEU A 7 46.61 -18.59 -16.60
C LEU A 7 46.33 -17.22 -15.96
N LEU A 8 45.43 -16.44 -16.56
CA LEU A 8 44.69 -15.43 -15.81
C LEU A 8 43.67 -16.18 -14.94
N HIS A 9 43.94 -16.25 -13.64
CA HIS A 9 42.86 -16.47 -12.67
C HIS A 9 42.00 -15.20 -12.66
N ILE A 10 40.96 -15.17 -13.49
CA ILE A 10 39.85 -14.25 -13.29
C ILE A 10 39.12 -14.76 -12.06
N SER A 11 39.50 -14.23 -10.90
CA SER A 11 38.67 -14.29 -9.70
C SER A 11 37.42 -13.46 -9.97
N THR A 12 36.39 -14.08 -10.54
CA THR A 12 35.03 -13.56 -10.44
C THR A 12 34.64 -13.64 -8.97
N LEU A 13 34.88 -12.57 -8.21
CA LEU A 13 34.16 -12.34 -6.97
C LEU A 13 32.70 -12.12 -7.40
N LEU A 14 31.92 -13.21 -7.48
CA LEU A 14 30.49 -13.11 -7.25
C LEU A 14 30.38 -12.65 -5.79
N HIS A 15 30.26 -11.35 -5.58
CA HIS A 15 29.53 -10.89 -4.41
C HIS A 15 28.11 -11.40 -4.64
N VAL A 16 27.80 -12.55 -4.04
CA VAL A 16 26.42 -12.88 -3.71
C VAL A 16 26.01 -11.75 -2.79
N ILE A 17 25.32 -10.74 -3.34
CA ILE A 17 24.56 -9.83 -2.50
C ILE A 17 23.52 -10.75 -1.86
N GLU A 18 23.76 -11.17 -0.62
CA GLU A 18 22.72 -11.82 0.16
C GLU A 18 21.56 -10.82 0.17
N ALA A 19 20.42 -11.26 -0.36
CA ALA A 19 19.19 -10.50 -0.28
C ALA A 19 18.84 -10.42 1.21
N VAL A 20 19.07 -9.25 1.81
CA VAL A 20 18.75 -8.99 3.20
C VAL A 20 17.67 -7.91 3.18
N LEU A 21 16.48 -8.30 3.61
CA LEU A 21 15.39 -7.38 3.87
C LEU A 21 15.87 -6.34 4.89
N VAL A 22 15.72 -5.05 4.58
CA VAL A 22 16.17 -3.96 5.45
C VAL A 22 15.48 -4.03 6.81
N GLY A 23 14.20 -4.41 6.81
CA GLY A 23 13.40 -4.55 8.02
C GLY A 23 13.43 -5.94 8.67
N GLN A 24 14.35 -6.85 8.33
CA GLN A 24 14.30 -8.26 8.77
C GLN A 24 14.04 -8.42 10.29
N ASP A 25 14.78 -7.69 11.13
CA ASP A 25 14.63 -7.74 12.59
C ASP A 25 13.32 -7.13 13.09
N PHE A 26 12.77 -6.15 12.37
CA PHE A 26 11.44 -5.60 12.66
C PHE A 26 10.37 -6.64 12.31
N TYR A 27 10.41 -7.20 11.09
CA TYR A 27 9.46 -8.19 10.60
C TYR A 27 9.39 -9.43 11.50
N ALA A 28 10.55 -9.98 11.86
CA ALA A 28 10.64 -11.17 12.72
C ALA A 28 10.00 -10.97 14.10
N ARG A 29 9.97 -9.73 14.61
CA ARG A 29 9.39 -9.41 15.92
C ARG A 29 7.91 -9.04 15.86
N THR A 30 7.42 -8.50 14.75
CA THR A 30 6.12 -7.82 14.72
C THR A 30 5.08 -8.47 13.82
N LEU A 31 5.45 -9.09 12.68
CA LEU A 31 4.48 -9.57 11.68
C LEU A 31 3.39 -10.45 12.27
N ASP A 32 3.76 -11.51 12.98
CA ASP A 32 2.81 -12.47 13.56
C ASP A 32 1.88 -11.85 14.61
N SER A 33 2.31 -10.77 15.28
CA SER A 33 1.49 -10.06 16.27
C SER A 33 0.57 -9.01 15.65
N ARG A 34 0.98 -8.40 14.53
CA ARG A 34 0.28 -7.28 13.88
C ARG A 34 -0.66 -7.74 12.77
N LEU A 35 -0.22 -8.69 11.95
CA LEU A 35 -0.87 -9.09 10.70
C LEU A 35 -1.13 -10.60 10.71
N SER A 36 -1.85 -11.07 11.72
CA SER A 36 -2.24 -12.47 11.88
C SER A 36 -3.73 -12.56 12.13
N LEU A 37 -4.35 -13.60 11.60
CA LEU A 37 -5.76 -13.92 11.88
C LEU A 37 -5.95 -14.51 13.29
N ARG A 38 -4.86 -14.87 13.96
CA ARG A 38 -4.87 -15.35 15.34
C ARG A 38 -4.87 -14.13 16.27
N ASN A 39 -5.91 -14.00 17.11
CA ASN A 39 -5.99 -12.97 18.13
C ASN A 39 -5.04 -13.30 19.32
N ILE A 40 -3.74 -13.14 19.09
CA ILE A 40 -2.69 -13.50 20.06
C ILE A 40 -2.04 -12.28 20.71
N ASP A 41 -2.36 -11.07 20.24
CA ASP A 41 -1.79 -9.81 20.72
C ASP A 41 -2.83 -8.69 20.59
N SER A 42 -2.93 -7.83 21.61
CA SER A 42 -3.85 -6.69 21.60
C SER A 42 -3.46 -5.60 20.59
N ARG A 43 -2.25 -5.67 20.03
CA ARG A 43 -1.70 -4.74 19.04
C ARG A 43 -1.97 -5.16 17.60
N ASN A 44 -2.84 -6.16 17.39
CA ASN A 44 -3.21 -6.62 16.06
C ASN A 44 -3.82 -5.47 15.23
N LEU A 45 -3.33 -5.29 14.00
CA LEU A 45 -3.76 -4.20 13.10
C LEU A 45 -4.85 -4.62 12.11
N LEU A 46 -5.11 -5.92 12.00
CA LEU A 46 -6.03 -6.51 11.04
C LEU A 46 -7.42 -6.78 11.65
N LEU A 47 -7.47 -7.46 12.80
CA LEU A 47 -8.71 -7.84 13.46
C LEU A 47 -9.63 -6.69 13.89
N PRO A 48 -9.15 -5.46 14.20
CA PRO A 48 -10.03 -4.33 14.45
C PRO A 48 -10.95 -3.97 13.27
N PHE A 49 -10.59 -4.36 12.05
CA PHE A 49 -11.43 -4.18 10.86
C PHE A 49 -12.46 -5.30 10.66
N ASN A 50 -12.52 -6.31 11.54
CA ASN A 50 -13.52 -7.38 11.48
C ASN A 50 -14.90 -6.91 11.99
N VAL A 51 -15.43 -5.88 11.33
CA VAL A 51 -16.68 -5.19 11.62
C VAL A 51 -17.20 -4.57 10.33
N THR A 52 -18.53 -4.55 10.16
CA THR A 52 -19.18 -3.78 9.08
C THR A 52 -19.00 -2.29 9.37
N ARG A 53 -18.51 -1.55 8.39
CA ARG A 53 -18.02 -0.17 8.53
C ARG A 53 -18.51 0.72 7.38
N THR A 54 -19.79 0.61 7.06
CA THR A 54 -20.45 1.45 6.04
C THR A 54 -20.34 2.94 6.41
N PRO A 55 -20.36 3.87 5.43
CA PRO A 55 -20.31 5.30 5.71
C PRO A 55 -21.36 5.76 6.74
N GLY A 56 -20.94 6.57 7.71
CA GLY A 56 -21.79 7.07 8.80
C GLY A 56 -22.20 6.05 9.87
N SER A 57 -21.78 4.79 9.79
CA SER A 57 -22.08 3.77 10.81
C SER A 57 -21.22 3.88 12.07
N SER A 58 -21.64 3.21 13.15
CA SER A 58 -20.81 3.08 14.35
C SER A 58 -19.51 2.33 14.08
N GLY A 59 -19.53 1.31 13.20
CA GLY A 59 -18.33 0.56 12.82
C GLY A 59 -17.32 1.40 12.05
N SER A 60 -17.78 2.28 11.13
CA SER A 60 -16.92 3.27 10.48
C SER A 60 -16.28 4.20 11.52
N PHE A 61 -17.05 4.72 12.47
CA PHE A 61 -16.52 5.57 13.53
C PHE A 61 -15.50 4.85 14.44
N GLU A 62 -15.76 3.60 14.81
CA GLU A 62 -14.85 2.78 15.61
C GLU A 62 -13.52 2.53 14.89
N VAL A 63 -13.57 2.19 13.60
CA VAL A 63 -12.38 1.96 12.77
C VAL A 63 -11.59 3.26 12.54
N ARG A 64 -12.25 4.40 12.30
CA ARG A 64 -11.57 5.71 12.22
C ARG A 64 -10.80 6.02 13.50
N LYS A 65 -11.45 5.89 14.66
CA LYS A 65 -10.80 6.07 15.96
C LYS A 65 -9.64 5.11 16.17
N PHE A 66 -9.78 3.85 15.76
CA PHE A 66 -8.69 2.88 15.85
C PHE A 66 -7.47 3.36 15.04
N MET A 67 -7.67 3.81 13.80
CA MET A 67 -6.59 4.34 12.96
C MET A 67 -5.99 5.64 13.53
N GLU A 68 -6.80 6.59 13.96
CA GLU A 68 -6.32 7.83 14.59
C GLU A 68 -5.45 7.53 15.82
N ASN A 69 -5.94 6.70 16.73
CA ASN A 69 -5.19 6.27 17.92
C ASN A 69 -3.89 5.53 17.55
N HIS A 70 -3.89 4.74 16.47
CA HIS A 70 -2.67 4.07 16.01
C HIS A 70 -1.58 5.08 15.68
N PHE A 71 -1.88 6.08 14.84
CA PHE A 71 -0.92 7.11 14.45
C PHE A 71 -0.49 8.02 15.60
N GLU A 72 -1.41 8.36 16.53
CA GLU A 72 -1.07 9.14 17.73
C GLU A 72 -0.06 8.45 18.65
N ASN A 73 -0.01 7.11 18.62
CA ASN A 73 0.89 6.31 19.46
C ASN A 73 2.22 5.94 18.78
N LEU A 74 2.45 6.37 17.53
CA LEU A 74 3.73 6.17 16.85
C LEU A 74 4.81 7.11 17.41
N SER A 75 6.07 6.69 17.37
CA SER A 75 7.20 7.54 17.77
C SER A 75 7.47 8.68 16.78
N THR A 76 7.16 8.48 15.50
CA THR A 76 7.28 9.52 14.48
C THR A 76 6.06 10.43 14.45
N HIS A 77 6.30 11.71 14.21
CA HIS A 77 5.23 12.71 14.16
C HIS A 77 4.57 12.73 12.78
N TRP A 78 3.34 12.23 12.71
CA TRP A 78 2.46 12.36 11.54
C TRP A 78 1.52 13.54 11.73
N SER A 79 1.40 14.43 10.74
CA SER A 79 0.30 15.38 10.73
C SER A 79 -0.97 14.68 10.27
N PHE A 80 -2.09 15.01 10.92
CA PHE A 80 -3.39 14.43 10.64
C PHE A 80 -4.32 15.49 10.05
N GLU A 81 -4.95 15.16 8.93
CA GLU A 81 -6.02 15.92 8.28
C GLU A 81 -7.21 14.98 8.08
N SER A 82 -8.40 15.43 8.47
CA SER A 82 -9.65 14.77 8.13
C SER A 82 -10.40 15.59 7.08
N ASP A 83 -10.90 14.91 6.06
CA ASP A 83 -11.72 15.50 5.01
C ASP A 83 -13.13 14.92 5.12
N CYS A 84 -13.93 15.50 6.03
CA CYS A 84 -15.30 15.06 6.27
C CYS A 84 -16.32 15.91 5.51
N PHE A 85 -17.30 15.26 4.88
CA PHE A 85 -18.37 15.91 4.12
C PHE A 85 -19.66 15.10 4.17
N THR A 86 -20.77 15.72 3.77
CA THR A 86 -22.09 15.06 3.69
C THR A 86 -22.54 15.00 2.24
N ALA A 87 -22.85 13.80 1.76
CA ALA A 87 -23.42 13.57 0.45
C ALA A 87 -24.49 12.48 0.53
N LYS A 88 -25.54 12.57 -0.30
CA LYS A 88 -26.62 11.55 -0.37
C LYS A 88 -27.26 11.19 0.99
N GLY A 89 -27.18 12.08 1.99
CA GLY A 89 -27.71 11.86 3.33
C GLY A 89 -26.81 11.08 4.28
N LEU A 90 -25.56 10.80 3.89
CA LEU A 90 -24.55 10.12 4.70
C LEU A 90 -23.36 11.04 4.96
N GLU A 91 -22.70 10.83 6.10
CA GLU A 91 -21.39 11.44 6.42
C GLU A 91 -20.29 10.52 5.90
N PHE A 92 -19.36 11.11 5.16
CA PHE A 92 -18.12 10.50 4.71
C PHE A 92 -16.97 11.26 5.34
N CYS A 93 -15.88 10.58 5.66
CA CYS A 93 -14.67 11.23 6.14
C CYS A 93 -13.39 10.49 5.76
N ASN A 94 -12.63 11.06 4.83
CA ASN A 94 -11.29 10.56 4.50
C ASN A 94 -10.32 10.89 5.65
N LEU A 95 -9.36 10.00 5.89
CA LEU A 95 -8.28 10.22 6.85
C LEU A 95 -6.94 10.33 6.11
N VAL A 96 -6.22 11.43 6.33
CA VAL A 96 -4.92 11.69 5.71
C VAL A 96 -3.87 11.87 6.79
N PHE A 97 -2.89 10.97 6.81
CA PHE A 97 -1.73 11.05 7.68
C PHE A 97 -0.51 11.40 6.84
N THR A 98 0.18 12.50 7.16
CA THR A 98 1.37 12.94 6.41
C THR A 98 2.61 12.89 7.29
N LEU A 99 3.66 12.22 6.80
CA LEU A 99 5.00 12.22 7.35
C LEU A 99 5.90 13.09 6.44
N GLY A 100 6.61 14.05 7.04
CA GLY A 100 7.39 15.08 6.34
C GLY A 100 6.58 16.35 6.05
N GLN A 101 7.21 17.51 6.21
CA GLN A 101 6.58 18.82 6.04
C GLN A 101 7.01 19.49 4.73
N ASN A 102 6.05 20.06 3.99
CA ASN A 102 6.29 20.80 2.74
C ASN A 102 7.12 20.01 1.72
N ALA A 103 6.83 18.71 1.61
CA ALA A 103 7.52 17.85 0.67
C ALA A 103 7.20 18.29 -0.77
N SER A 104 8.21 18.30 -1.61
CA SER A 104 8.05 18.65 -3.03
C SER A 104 7.59 17.46 -3.87
N ASN A 105 7.71 16.25 -3.32
CA ASN A 105 7.44 14.99 -3.98
C ASN A 105 6.98 13.92 -2.97
N TYR A 106 5.68 13.86 -2.71
CA TYR A 106 5.03 12.87 -1.86
C TYR A 106 4.86 11.51 -2.55
N LEU A 107 5.22 10.45 -1.83
CA LEU A 107 4.67 9.11 -2.05
C LEU A 107 3.34 9.00 -1.30
N VAL A 108 2.24 8.76 -2.01
CA VAL A 108 0.94 8.52 -1.40
C VAL A 108 0.66 7.02 -1.41
N LEU A 109 0.40 6.45 -0.25
CA LEU A 109 -0.09 5.07 -0.10
C LEU A 109 -1.57 5.15 0.32
N ALA A 110 -2.44 4.41 -0.34
CA ALA A 110 -3.87 4.53 -0.10
C ALA A 110 -4.62 3.20 -0.14
N ALA A 111 -5.75 3.16 0.56
CA ALA A 111 -6.78 2.13 0.52
C ALA A 111 -8.10 2.78 0.97
N HIS A 112 -9.24 2.21 0.61
CA HIS A 112 -10.50 2.62 1.21
C HIS A 112 -10.76 1.82 2.50
N TYR A 113 -11.32 2.49 3.51
CA TYR A 113 -11.60 1.86 4.80
C TYR A 113 -13.08 1.56 5.00
N ASP A 114 -13.99 2.03 4.15
CA ASP A 114 -15.39 1.67 4.27
C ASP A 114 -15.62 0.20 3.88
N SER A 115 -16.84 -0.28 4.08
CA SER A 115 -17.30 -1.57 3.58
C SER A 115 -18.64 -1.40 2.89
N LYS A 116 -18.90 -2.18 1.85
CA LYS A 116 -20.16 -2.16 1.12
C LYS A 116 -21.39 -2.26 2.01
N ILE A 117 -22.45 -1.53 1.67
CA ILE A 117 -23.74 -1.56 2.39
C ILE A 117 -24.50 -2.87 2.18
N LYS A 118 -24.40 -3.45 0.98
CA LYS A 118 -25.07 -4.69 0.61
C LYS A 118 -24.04 -5.72 0.12
N PRO A 119 -24.10 -6.99 0.55
CA PRO A 119 -25.12 -7.56 1.45
C PRO A 119 -25.02 -7.04 2.90
N GLU A 120 -26.13 -7.08 3.64
CA GLU A 120 -26.15 -6.65 5.05
C GLU A 120 -25.19 -7.52 5.88
N GLY A 121 -24.38 -6.87 6.73
CA GLY A 121 -23.35 -7.56 7.52
C GLY A 121 -22.07 -7.88 6.73
N PHE A 122 -21.95 -7.41 5.48
CA PHE A 122 -20.69 -7.47 4.74
C PHE A 122 -19.59 -6.77 5.52
N ILE A 123 -18.46 -7.44 5.68
CA ILE A 123 -17.30 -6.88 6.39
C ILE A 123 -16.19 -6.47 5.43
N GLY A 124 -16.11 -7.03 4.22
CA GLY A 124 -15.07 -6.67 3.25
C GLY A 124 -13.67 -6.94 3.82
N ALA A 125 -13.31 -8.22 4.01
CA ALA A 125 -12.02 -8.58 4.58
C ALA A 125 -10.87 -8.28 3.62
N ILE A 126 -11.00 -8.66 2.35
CA ILE A 126 -10.08 -8.24 1.30
C ILE A 126 -10.37 -6.82 0.78
N ASP A 127 -11.55 -6.28 1.10
CA ASP A 127 -12.20 -5.14 0.46
C ASP A 127 -12.60 -4.05 1.47
N SER A 128 -11.69 -3.24 2.01
CA SER A 128 -10.23 -3.31 1.93
C SER A 128 -9.55 -3.39 3.30
N ALA A 129 -10.14 -4.12 4.26
CA ALA A 129 -9.64 -4.25 5.63
C ALA A 129 -8.16 -4.68 5.69
N ILE A 130 -7.76 -5.63 4.85
CA ILE A 130 -6.36 -6.06 4.72
C ILE A 130 -5.47 -4.92 4.24
N SER A 131 -5.85 -4.23 3.17
CA SER A 131 -5.12 -3.11 2.60
C SER A 131 -4.90 -2.03 3.66
N CYS A 132 -5.94 -1.69 4.44
CA CYS A 132 -5.80 -0.76 5.56
C CYS A 132 -4.79 -1.24 6.60
N SER A 133 -4.87 -2.50 7.04
CA SER A 133 -3.96 -3.06 8.03
C SER A 133 -2.50 -3.07 7.58
N VAL A 134 -2.26 -3.30 6.28
CA VAL A 134 -0.93 -3.25 5.66
C VAL A 134 -0.38 -1.82 5.73
N LEU A 135 -1.19 -0.79 5.45
CA LEU A 135 -0.76 0.60 5.54
C LEU A 135 -0.44 1.03 6.98
N LEU A 136 -1.22 0.56 7.97
CA LEU A 136 -0.91 0.78 9.39
C LEU A 136 0.41 0.11 9.79
N TYR A 137 0.72 -1.07 9.23
CA TYR A 137 2.00 -1.74 9.49
C TYR A 137 3.19 -1.00 8.86
N VAL A 138 3.00 -0.47 7.65
CA VAL A 138 4.01 0.38 6.98
C VAL A 138 4.31 1.62 7.82
N SER A 139 3.32 2.21 8.49
CA SER A 139 3.56 3.35 9.39
C SER A 139 4.39 2.97 10.62
N GLU A 140 4.13 1.82 11.26
CA GLU A 140 4.99 1.30 12.35
C GLU A 140 6.42 1.03 11.88
N PHE A 141 6.58 0.46 10.68
CA PHE A 141 7.88 0.20 10.09
C PHE A 141 8.64 1.52 9.84
N LEU A 142 7.98 2.52 9.27
CA LEU A 142 8.58 3.85 9.05
C LEU A 142 9.06 4.48 10.36
N SER A 143 8.25 4.39 11.44
CA SER A 143 8.68 4.85 12.76
C SER A 143 9.96 4.17 13.22
N ASN A 144 10.00 2.83 13.15
CA ASN A 144 11.20 2.07 13.52
C ASN A 144 12.40 2.38 12.59
N PHE A 145 12.18 2.48 11.28
CA PHE A 145 13.22 2.66 10.28
C PHE A 145 13.91 4.03 10.43
N LEU A 146 13.14 5.08 10.72
CA LEU A 146 13.66 6.43 10.92
C LEU A 146 14.36 6.59 12.28
N ASP A 147 13.90 5.89 13.33
CA ASP A 147 14.55 5.89 14.65
C ASP A 147 15.94 5.23 14.62
N TYR A 148 16.15 4.23 13.74
CA TYR A 148 17.39 3.44 13.69
C TYR A 148 18.43 3.94 12.68
N SER A 149 18.07 4.75 11.67
CA SER A 149 19.02 5.07 10.60
C SER A 149 18.73 6.33 9.78
N VAL A 150 19.53 7.37 10.00
CA VAL A 150 19.86 8.37 8.95
C VAL A 150 21.38 8.45 8.71
N ASP A 151 22.22 8.21 9.72
CA ASP A 151 23.66 8.47 9.60
C ASP A 151 24.51 7.33 8.99
N GLN A 152 24.09 6.06 9.04
CA GLN A 152 24.88 4.93 8.51
C GLN A 152 24.37 4.36 7.18
N TRP A 153 23.05 4.36 6.95
CA TRP A 153 22.43 3.61 5.85
C TRP A 153 22.33 4.41 4.54
N TRP A 154 22.30 5.74 4.65
CA TRP A 154 22.26 6.68 3.53
C TRP A 154 23.66 7.21 3.15
N SER A 155 24.65 6.32 3.07
CA SER A 155 25.95 6.68 2.50
C SER A 155 25.80 7.14 1.04
N ASP A 156 26.65 8.08 0.60
CA ASP A 156 26.55 8.90 -0.62
C ASP A 156 26.37 8.16 -1.96
N LYS A 157 26.36 6.82 -2.00
CA LYS A 157 26.23 6.02 -3.22
C LYS A 157 24.80 5.83 -3.73
N ARG A 158 23.76 6.02 -2.91
CA ARG A 158 22.34 5.93 -3.36
C ARG A 158 21.68 7.29 -3.65
N LYS A 159 22.35 8.41 -3.34
CA LYS A 159 21.88 9.77 -3.66
C LYS A 159 21.87 10.11 -5.16
N GLN A 160 22.52 9.30 -6.01
CA GLN A 160 22.87 9.74 -7.38
C GLN A 160 22.00 9.18 -8.52
N SER A 161 20.99 8.34 -8.27
CA SER A 161 20.28 7.72 -9.41
C SER A 161 18.77 7.54 -9.29
N LEU A 162 18.10 7.97 -8.22
CA LEU A 162 16.65 7.83 -8.07
C LEU A 162 16.03 9.15 -7.61
N GLU A 163 14.96 9.57 -8.29
CA GLU A 163 14.06 10.63 -7.83
C GLU A 163 13.41 10.16 -6.52
N ALA A 164 14.04 10.48 -5.38
CA ALA A 164 13.54 10.06 -4.09
C ALA A 164 12.30 10.87 -3.71
N PHE A 165 11.35 10.23 -3.03
CA PHE A 165 10.26 10.93 -2.37
C PHE A 165 10.79 11.58 -1.09
N ASP A 166 10.40 12.82 -0.84
CA ASP A 166 10.81 13.61 0.34
C ASP A 166 9.68 13.74 1.38
N GLY A 167 8.57 13.02 1.18
CA GLY A 167 7.49 12.89 2.13
C GLY A 167 6.60 11.68 1.82
N VAL A 168 5.84 11.23 2.81
CA VAL A 168 4.87 10.14 2.68
C VAL A 168 3.50 10.60 3.14
N LYS A 169 2.46 10.26 2.38
CA LYS A 169 1.07 10.35 2.84
C LYS A 169 0.47 8.96 2.88
N ILE A 170 -0.24 8.65 3.96
CA ILE A 170 -1.11 7.48 4.03
C ILE A 170 -2.55 7.99 4.06
N VAL A 171 -3.34 7.56 3.08
CA VAL A 171 -4.73 7.99 2.88
C VAL A 171 -5.66 6.80 3.05
N PHE A 172 -6.65 6.97 3.92
CA PHE A 172 -7.77 6.03 4.05
C PHE A 172 -9.02 6.71 3.51
N PHE A 173 -9.45 6.30 2.32
CA PHE A 173 -10.65 6.85 1.68
C PHE A 173 -11.93 6.31 2.31
N ASP A 174 -12.98 7.13 2.34
CA ASP A 174 -14.33 6.75 2.74
C ASP A 174 -15.28 6.76 1.54
N GLY A 175 -16.23 5.83 1.51
CA GLY A 175 -17.22 5.74 0.45
C GLY A 175 -16.63 5.46 -0.93
N GLU A 176 -15.66 4.57 -1.02
CA GLU A 176 -15.27 3.95 -2.30
C GLU A 176 -16.50 3.28 -2.92
N GLU A 177 -17.22 2.55 -2.08
CA GLU A 177 -18.29 1.69 -2.51
C GLU A 177 -19.51 2.48 -2.97
N ALA A 178 -20.13 1.99 -4.04
CA ALA A 178 -21.44 2.46 -4.45
C ALA A 178 -22.47 2.21 -3.35
N LEU A 179 -23.29 3.23 -3.05
CA LEU A 179 -24.36 3.11 -2.04
C LEU A 179 -25.48 2.17 -2.52
N ASP A 180 -25.71 2.10 -3.83
CA ASP A 180 -26.62 1.13 -4.44
C ASP A 180 -26.04 0.47 -5.69
N THR A 181 -25.77 1.25 -6.75
CA THR A 181 -25.25 0.72 -8.02
C THR A 181 -24.10 1.59 -8.50
N TRP A 182 -22.98 0.94 -8.84
CA TRP A 182 -21.79 1.63 -9.32
C TRP A 182 -22.09 2.48 -10.55
N THR A 183 -21.93 3.79 -10.40
CA THR A 183 -22.07 4.79 -11.47
C THR A 183 -21.09 5.94 -11.22
N GLU A 184 -20.89 6.82 -12.21
CA GLU A 184 -20.07 8.02 -12.04
C GLU A 184 -20.52 8.91 -10.86
N ASP A 185 -21.80 8.89 -10.48
CA ASP A 185 -22.35 9.69 -9.37
C ASP A 185 -22.51 8.89 -8.05
N ASP A 186 -22.27 7.59 -8.07
CA ASP A 186 -22.44 6.66 -6.93
C ASP A 186 -21.28 5.68 -6.85
N SER A 187 -20.10 6.23 -6.56
CA SER A 187 -18.85 5.53 -6.29
C SER A 187 -17.77 6.54 -5.88
N ILE A 188 -16.71 6.07 -5.23
CA ILE A 188 -15.46 6.78 -4.97
C ILE A 188 -15.69 8.21 -4.43
N HIS A 189 -16.68 8.34 -3.55
CA HIS A 189 -17.19 9.60 -3.02
C HIS A 189 -16.06 10.36 -2.32
N GLY A 190 -15.33 9.66 -1.44
CA GLY A 190 -14.20 10.18 -0.70
C GLY A 190 -13.05 10.62 -1.60
N ALA A 191 -12.61 9.76 -2.52
CA ALA A 191 -11.53 10.11 -3.45
C ALA A 191 -11.89 11.28 -4.38
N LYS A 192 -13.12 11.35 -4.88
CA LYS A 192 -13.61 12.50 -5.68
C LYS A 192 -13.55 13.79 -4.87
N HIS A 193 -14.03 13.75 -3.61
CA HIS A 193 -14.03 14.92 -2.73
C HIS A 193 -12.61 15.36 -2.39
N LEU A 194 -11.74 14.44 -1.97
CA LEU A 194 -10.36 14.76 -1.59
C LEU A 194 -9.55 15.30 -2.77
N ALA A 195 -9.63 14.65 -3.94
CA ALA A 195 -8.92 15.11 -5.13
C ALA A 195 -9.42 16.49 -5.60
N ALA A 196 -10.72 16.77 -5.47
CA ALA A 196 -11.27 18.10 -5.73
C ALA A 196 -10.73 19.14 -4.73
N GLY A 197 -10.69 18.82 -3.43
CA GLY A 197 -10.13 19.68 -2.39
C GLY A 197 -8.65 19.99 -2.59
N TRP A 198 -7.87 19.03 -3.09
CA TRP A 198 -6.44 19.23 -3.40
C TRP A 198 -6.16 19.88 -4.75
N SER A 199 -7.17 20.05 -5.63
CA SER A 199 -6.97 20.51 -7.01
C SER A 199 -6.40 21.92 -7.12
N SER A 200 -6.56 22.77 -6.10
CA SER A 200 -6.03 24.14 -6.08
C SER A 200 -4.81 24.32 -5.17
N SER A 201 -4.28 23.25 -4.58
CA SER A 201 -3.14 23.32 -3.66
C SER A 201 -1.91 22.61 -4.22
N GLU A 202 -0.75 22.90 -3.62
CA GLU A 202 0.49 22.16 -3.86
C GLU A 202 0.34 20.66 -3.55
N ASN A 203 -0.72 20.25 -2.83
CA ASN A 203 -0.94 18.86 -2.42
C ASN A 203 -1.03 17.91 -3.61
N ILE A 204 -1.78 18.23 -4.67
CA ILE A 204 -1.94 17.30 -5.80
C ILE A 204 -0.74 17.32 -6.76
N ASN A 205 -0.17 18.51 -6.98
CA ASN A 205 0.96 18.69 -7.89
C ASN A 205 2.24 18.08 -7.35
N ASN A 206 2.35 17.94 -6.03
CA ASN A 206 3.49 17.32 -5.37
C ASN A 206 3.30 15.81 -5.16
N ILE A 207 2.25 15.17 -5.67
CA ILE A 207 2.14 13.70 -5.63
C ILE A 207 2.97 13.10 -6.75
N GLY A 208 4.12 12.53 -6.40
CA GLY A 208 4.97 11.83 -7.37
C GLY A 208 4.43 10.47 -7.76
N LEU A 209 3.78 9.79 -6.81
CA LEU A 209 3.17 8.47 -7.03
C LEU A 209 2.05 8.23 -6.02
N LEU A 210 0.91 7.74 -6.51
CA LEU A 210 -0.13 7.13 -5.71
C LEU A 210 -0.06 5.61 -5.85
N ILE A 211 0.21 4.89 -4.76
CA ILE A 211 0.07 3.44 -4.68
C ILE A 211 -1.27 3.14 -4.00
N LEU A 212 -2.23 2.61 -4.76
CA LEU A 212 -3.55 2.23 -4.26
C LEU A 212 -3.62 0.71 -4.08
N LEU A 213 -4.01 0.25 -2.88
CA LEU A 213 -4.14 -1.16 -2.53
C LEU A 213 -5.61 -1.52 -2.45
N ASP A 214 -6.02 -2.56 -3.18
CA ASP A 214 -7.37 -3.06 -3.11
C ASP A 214 -7.49 -4.58 -3.42
N LEU A 215 -8.47 -5.24 -2.81
CA LEU A 215 -8.79 -6.67 -2.95
C LEU A 215 -7.62 -7.62 -2.66
N LEU A 216 -6.74 -7.25 -1.74
CA LEU A 216 -5.50 -7.98 -1.43
C LEU A 216 -5.69 -9.05 -0.34
N GLY A 217 -4.82 -10.07 -0.34
CA GLY A 217 -4.70 -11.05 0.75
C GLY A 217 -5.66 -12.25 0.68
N SER A 218 -6.36 -12.44 -0.45
CA SER A 218 -7.17 -13.63 -0.70
C SER A 218 -6.38 -14.94 -0.62
N LYS A 219 -7.00 -16.00 -0.09
CA LYS A 219 -6.47 -17.39 -0.20
C LYS A 219 -6.35 -17.88 -1.64
N GLU A 220 -7.12 -17.32 -2.57
CA GLU A 220 -7.05 -17.71 -3.98
C GLU A 220 -5.69 -17.36 -4.60
N HIS A 221 -5.24 -18.17 -5.56
CA HIS A 221 -3.98 -17.93 -6.28
C HIS A 221 -4.19 -16.87 -7.37
N LEU A 222 -4.40 -15.63 -6.93
CA LEU A 222 -4.58 -14.47 -7.78
C LEU A 222 -3.36 -13.58 -7.71
N ARG A 223 -3.09 -12.89 -8.82
CA ARG A 223 -1.90 -12.06 -8.99
C ARG A 223 -2.29 -10.67 -9.47
N VAL A 224 -1.48 -9.70 -9.07
CA VAL A 224 -1.65 -8.28 -9.41
C VAL A 224 -0.87 -7.98 -10.68
N PRO A 225 -1.51 -7.58 -11.79
CA PRO A 225 -0.81 -7.16 -13.00
C PRO A 225 -0.38 -5.68 -12.92
N SER A 226 0.45 -5.24 -13.87
CA SER A 226 0.80 -3.82 -14.02
C SER A 226 -0.17 -3.11 -14.97
N PHE A 227 -0.88 -2.10 -14.48
CA PHE A 227 -1.94 -1.41 -15.25
C PHE A 227 -1.46 -0.19 -16.03
N TYR A 228 -0.41 0.50 -15.58
CA TYR A 228 -0.02 1.81 -16.12
C TYR A 228 1.46 1.86 -16.49
N LEU A 229 1.75 2.30 -17.72
CA LEU A 229 3.14 2.45 -18.19
C LEU A 229 3.96 3.41 -17.32
N LYS A 230 3.35 4.51 -16.85
CA LYS A 230 4.02 5.54 -16.04
C LYS A 230 4.54 5.03 -14.69
N SER A 231 3.92 3.98 -14.14
CA SER A 231 4.28 3.40 -12.84
C SER A 231 4.90 2.01 -12.95
N ASN A 232 5.28 1.59 -14.16
CA ASN A 232 5.69 0.21 -14.42
C ASN A 232 7.08 -0.09 -13.85
N GLU A 233 7.95 0.91 -13.69
CA GLU A 233 9.26 0.71 -13.08
C GLU A 233 9.13 0.54 -11.55
N GLU A 234 8.13 1.17 -10.94
CA GLU A 234 7.75 1.02 -9.54
C GLU A 234 7.16 -0.36 -9.28
N TYR A 235 6.28 -0.83 -10.18
CA TYR A 235 5.79 -2.21 -10.18
C TYR A 235 6.94 -3.22 -10.26
N LYS A 236 7.87 -3.04 -11.21
CA LYS A 236 9.06 -3.91 -11.34
C LYS A 236 9.96 -3.85 -10.12
N ALA A 237 10.03 -2.71 -9.43
CA ALA A 237 10.79 -2.59 -8.21
C ALA A 237 10.21 -3.47 -7.10
N LEU A 238 8.89 -3.46 -6.89
CA LEU A 238 8.22 -4.37 -5.96
C LEU A 238 8.42 -5.84 -6.34
N LEU A 239 8.23 -6.18 -7.62
CA LEU A 239 8.48 -7.53 -8.14
C LEU A 239 9.93 -7.97 -7.90
N SER A 240 10.90 -7.06 -8.08
CA SER A 240 12.31 -7.35 -7.83
C SER A 240 12.60 -7.58 -6.35
N ILE A 241 12.01 -6.78 -5.46
CA ILE A 241 12.09 -6.99 -4.01
C ILE A 241 11.55 -8.38 -3.67
N GLU A 242 10.39 -8.76 -4.22
CA GLU A 242 9.80 -10.07 -3.98
C GLU A 242 10.70 -11.20 -4.48
N ALA A 243 11.11 -11.16 -5.75
CA ALA A 243 11.87 -12.21 -6.40
C ALA A 243 13.24 -12.45 -5.73
N LEU A 244 13.90 -11.39 -5.26
CA LEU A 244 15.18 -11.49 -4.55
C LEU A 244 15.04 -12.09 -3.14
N ASN A 245 13.89 -11.90 -2.49
CA ASN A 245 13.68 -12.24 -1.08
C ASN A 245 12.70 -13.40 -0.84
N GLN A 246 12.28 -14.15 -1.88
CA GLN A 246 11.34 -15.28 -1.76
C GLN A 246 11.68 -16.30 -0.65
N LYS A 247 12.97 -16.49 -0.33
CA LYS A 247 13.39 -17.38 0.77
C LYS A 247 13.01 -16.86 2.16
N GLU A 248 12.95 -15.56 2.33
CA GLU A 248 12.65 -14.88 3.60
C GLU A 248 11.16 -14.54 3.74
N LEU A 249 10.44 -14.37 2.62
CA LEU A 249 9.02 -14.03 2.61
C LEU A 249 8.12 -15.14 3.16
N PRO A 250 7.13 -14.88 4.03
CA PRO A 250 6.19 -15.88 4.53
C PRO A 250 5.49 -16.70 3.42
N HIS A 251 4.95 -16.03 2.39
CA HIS A 251 4.34 -16.69 1.24
C HIS A 251 5.37 -16.93 0.13
N LYS A 252 5.41 -18.16 -0.42
CA LYS A 252 6.49 -18.67 -1.29
C LYS A 252 6.20 -18.64 -2.79
N GLU A 253 5.10 -18.00 -3.18
CA GLU A 253 4.73 -17.79 -4.58
C GLU A 253 4.70 -16.29 -4.86
N THR A 254 4.80 -15.92 -6.15
CA THR A 254 4.72 -14.51 -6.54
C THR A 254 3.29 -14.00 -6.46
N LEU A 255 3.15 -12.80 -5.89
CA LEU A 255 1.89 -12.04 -5.82
C LEU A 255 1.64 -11.21 -7.09
N PHE A 256 2.61 -11.15 -8.00
CA PHE A 256 2.59 -10.31 -9.19
C PHE A 256 2.39 -11.11 -10.46
N ASP A 257 1.75 -10.49 -11.46
CA ASP A 257 1.64 -11.02 -12.81
C ASP A 257 2.45 -10.15 -13.78
N ASP A 258 3.65 -10.60 -14.14
CA ASP A 258 4.51 -9.94 -15.12
C ASP A 258 4.26 -10.41 -16.56
N SER A 259 3.32 -11.34 -16.76
CA SER A 259 2.98 -11.90 -18.07
C SER A 259 1.95 -11.06 -18.82
N ILE A 260 1.09 -10.32 -18.10
CA ILE A 260 0.03 -9.50 -18.70
C ILE A 260 0.55 -8.08 -18.97
N LEU A 261 1.15 -7.89 -20.15
CA LEU A 261 1.61 -6.57 -20.61
C LEU A 261 0.52 -5.74 -21.30
N GLY A 262 -0.60 -6.38 -21.63
CA GLY A 262 -1.65 -5.79 -22.46
C GLY A 262 -2.33 -4.55 -21.89
N TYR A 263 -2.21 -4.29 -20.58
CA TYR A 263 -2.82 -3.12 -19.94
C TYR A 263 -1.97 -1.85 -20.06
N LEU A 264 -0.64 -2.00 -20.05
CA LEU A 264 0.33 -0.90 -19.96
C LEU A 264 0.15 0.16 -21.05
N GLU A 265 -0.23 -0.24 -22.25
CA GLU A 265 -0.28 0.63 -23.43
C GLU A 265 -1.70 1.11 -23.77
N THR A 266 -2.70 0.72 -22.98
CA THR A 266 -4.10 1.02 -23.31
C THR A 266 -4.45 2.49 -23.09
N ASN A 267 -3.75 3.18 -22.19
CA ASN A 267 -4.13 4.49 -21.63
C ASN A 267 -5.59 4.54 -21.13
N ARG A 268 -6.18 3.38 -20.80
CA ARG A 268 -7.56 3.25 -20.33
C ARG A 268 -7.56 2.85 -18.86
N VAL A 269 -8.62 3.25 -18.16
CA VAL A 269 -8.94 2.68 -16.85
C VAL A 269 -9.47 1.27 -17.09
N ILE A 270 -8.74 0.26 -16.62
CA ILE A 270 -9.12 -1.16 -16.74
C ILE A 270 -10.06 -1.55 -15.60
N VAL A 271 -9.77 -1.05 -14.40
CA VAL A 271 -10.59 -1.18 -13.20
C VAL A 271 -10.86 0.21 -12.66
N GLU A 272 -12.12 0.53 -12.41
CA GLU A 272 -12.51 1.78 -11.77
C GLU A 272 -12.37 1.65 -10.25
N ASP A 273 -11.73 2.63 -9.62
CA ASP A 273 -11.40 2.65 -8.19
C ASP A 273 -10.98 4.10 -7.80
N ASP A 274 -10.65 4.34 -6.53
CA ASP A 274 -10.32 5.61 -5.90
C ASP A 274 -9.17 6.38 -6.55
N HIS A 275 -8.35 5.74 -7.39
CA HIS A 275 -7.26 6.43 -8.10
C HIS A 275 -7.77 7.30 -9.26
N ILE A 276 -8.96 7.08 -9.81
CA ILE A 276 -9.45 7.78 -11.01
C ILE A 276 -9.38 9.32 -10.87
N PRO A 277 -9.84 9.93 -9.76
CA PRO A 277 -9.82 11.38 -9.61
C PRO A 277 -8.40 11.95 -9.57
N PHE A 278 -7.41 11.18 -9.10
CA PHE A 278 -5.99 11.56 -9.08
C PHE A 278 -5.35 11.34 -10.45
N LEU A 279 -5.58 10.18 -11.07
CA LEU A 279 -5.08 9.84 -12.40
C LEU A 279 -5.53 10.86 -13.46
N SER A 280 -6.81 11.26 -13.42
CA SER A 280 -7.37 12.28 -14.33
C SER A 280 -6.74 13.66 -14.18
N ARG A 281 -6.07 13.93 -13.04
CA ARG A 281 -5.32 15.15 -12.76
C ARG A 281 -3.82 15.00 -12.98
N GLY A 282 -3.39 13.89 -13.57
CA GLY A 282 -2.01 13.66 -14.01
C GLY A 282 -1.12 12.94 -13.01
N VAL A 283 -1.63 12.58 -11.83
CA VAL A 283 -0.89 11.83 -10.80
C VAL A 283 -0.52 10.44 -11.34
N PRO A 284 0.76 10.02 -11.29
CA PRO A 284 1.15 8.64 -11.57
C PRO A 284 0.52 7.68 -10.55
N VAL A 285 -0.06 6.58 -11.02
CA VAL A 285 -0.75 5.60 -10.18
C VAL A 285 -0.15 4.22 -10.37
N LEU A 286 0.22 3.57 -9.26
CA LEU A 286 0.46 2.13 -9.17
C LEU A 286 -0.76 1.49 -8.48
N HIS A 287 -1.61 0.84 -9.26
CA HIS A 287 -2.83 0.19 -8.76
C HIS A 287 -2.54 -1.27 -8.43
N LEU A 288 -2.47 -1.59 -7.14
CA LEU A 288 -2.23 -2.92 -6.63
C LEU A 288 -3.56 -3.61 -6.33
N ILE A 289 -4.16 -4.17 -7.40
CA ILE A 289 -5.41 -4.93 -7.36
C ILE A 289 -5.27 -6.19 -8.22
N PRO A 290 -5.68 -7.39 -7.76
CA PRO A 290 -5.62 -8.60 -8.57
C PRO A 290 -6.58 -8.54 -9.75
N LEU A 291 -6.27 -9.26 -10.83
CA LEU A 291 -7.23 -9.50 -11.91
C LEU A 291 -7.06 -10.93 -12.45
N PRO A 292 -8.10 -11.78 -12.42
CA PRO A 292 -9.48 -11.53 -11.98
C PRO A 292 -9.59 -11.24 -10.47
N PHE A 293 -10.72 -10.64 -10.05
CA PHE A 293 -11.01 -10.43 -8.63
C PHE A 293 -11.26 -11.75 -7.89
N PRO A 294 -11.05 -11.78 -6.56
CA PRO A 294 -11.42 -12.93 -5.73
C PRO A 294 -12.86 -13.35 -5.95
N SER A 295 -13.13 -14.66 -6.05
CA SER A 295 -14.44 -15.17 -6.46
C SER A 295 -15.59 -14.82 -5.51
N TYR A 296 -15.27 -14.42 -4.29
CA TYR A 296 -16.17 -13.99 -3.23
C TYR A 296 -16.22 -12.46 -3.04
N TRP A 297 -15.63 -11.68 -3.94
CA TRP A 297 -15.75 -10.22 -3.97
C TRP A 297 -17.23 -9.79 -4.02
N HIS A 298 -17.59 -8.80 -3.20
CA HIS A 298 -18.98 -8.34 -2.98
C HIS A 298 -19.98 -9.41 -2.49
N THR A 299 -19.50 -10.51 -1.91
CA THR A 299 -20.35 -11.53 -1.30
C THR A 299 -20.21 -11.55 0.21
N ILE A 300 -21.21 -12.06 0.95
CA ILE A 300 -21.13 -12.13 2.42
C ILE A 300 -20.02 -13.07 2.91
N GLU A 301 -19.49 -13.89 2.00
CA GLU A 301 -18.36 -14.78 2.20
C GLU A 301 -17.01 -14.07 2.16
N ASP A 302 -16.93 -12.77 1.85
CA ASP A 302 -15.70 -11.98 2.04
C ASP A 302 -15.44 -11.71 3.53
N THR A 303 -14.97 -12.77 4.18
CA THR A 303 -14.72 -12.83 5.62
C THR A 303 -13.27 -13.20 5.91
N PHE A 304 -12.82 -12.97 7.15
CA PHE A 304 -11.43 -13.18 7.55
C PHE A 304 -10.96 -14.65 7.43
N ASP A 305 -11.88 -15.63 7.37
CA ASP A 305 -11.53 -17.03 7.08
C ASP A 305 -11.16 -17.27 5.60
N ARG A 306 -11.41 -16.32 4.70
CA ARG A 306 -10.96 -16.35 3.29
C ARG A 306 -9.59 -15.73 3.06
N VAL A 307 -8.95 -15.25 4.12
CA VAL A 307 -7.68 -14.50 4.07
C VAL A 307 -6.49 -15.42 4.30
N ASP A 308 -5.41 -15.20 3.56
CA ASP A 308 -4.10 -15.82 3.78
C ASP A 308 -3.18 -14.81 4.44
N ASP A 309 -2.94 -14.96 5.75
CA ASP A 309 -2.09 -14.05 6.52
C ASP A 309 -0.65 -14.02 6.00
N THR A 310 -0.14 -15.11 5.42
CA THR A 310 1.20 -15.11 4.81
C THR A 310 1.28 -14.19 3.60
N LYS A 311 0.21 -14.06 2.80
CA LYS A 311 0.14 -13.10 1.69
C LYS A 311 0.00 -11.67 2.18
N VAL A 312 -0.80 -11.44 3.23
CA VAL A 312 -0.92 -10.13 3.88
C VAL A 312 0.44 -9.66 4.39
N GLN A 313 1.18 -10.53 5.06
CA GLN A 313 2.51 -10.25 5.57
C GLN A 313 3.51 -9.97 4.43
N ASN A 314 3.44 -10.70 3.31
CA ASN A 314 4.25 -10.39 2.13
C ASN A 314 3.95 -8.98 1.60
N TRP A 315 2.69 -8.59 1.41
CA TRP A 315 2.35 -7.23 0.94
C TRP A 315 2.92 -6.15 1.86
N ALA A 316 2.84 -6.36 3.17
CA ALA A 316 3.42 -5.47 4.16
C ALA A 316 4.95 -5.36 4.04
N ILE A 317 5.67 -6.49 3.97
CA ILE A 317 7.13 -6.50 3.76
C ILE A 317 7.49 -5.75 2.46
N LEU A 318 6.81 -6.07 1.36
CA LEU A 318 7.13 -5.49 0.06
C LEU A 318 6.97 -3.96 0.05
N LEU A 319 5.91 -3.43 0.67
CA LEU A 319 5.73 -1.99 0.79
C LEU A 319 6.74 -1.35 1.75
N CYS A 320 7.04 -1.97 2.89
CA CYS A 320 8.07 -1.49 3.81
C CYS A 320 9.43 -1.36 3.11
N GLU A 321 9.86 -2.40 2.40
CA GLU A 321 11.12 -2.39 1.64
C GLU A 321 11.09 -1.38 0.48
N TYR A 322 9.97 -1.27 -0.23
CA TYR A 322 9.83 -0.29 -1.30
C TYR A 322 9.97 1.13 -0.76
N VAL A 323 9.22 1.47 0.30
CA VAL A 323 9.27 2.78 0.95
C VAL A 323 10.68 3.07 1.46
N ALA A 324 11.33 2.12 2.15
CA ALA A 324 12.72 2.27 2.62
C ALA A 324 13.72 2.51 1.47
N SER A 325 13.44 1.98 0.28
CA SER A 325 14.31 2.14 -0.89
C SER A 325 14.09 3.45 -1.66
N ARG A 326 12.93 4.11 -1.50
CA ARG A 326 12.50 5.26 -2.32
C ARG A 326 12.33 6.56 -1.55
N VAL A 327 12.12 6.50 -0.25
CA VAL A 327 11.89 7.68 0.58
C VAL A 327 13.21 8.14 1.19
N ALA A 328 13.65 9.33 0.82
CA ALA A 328 14.85 9.93 1.35
C ALA A 328 14.53 10.71 2.63
N PRO A 329 15.25 10.47 3.73
CA PRO A 329 15.09 11.25 4.95
C PRO A 329 15.77 12.61 4.79
N THR A 330 15.11 13.56 4.12
CA THR A 330 15.71 14.88 3.85
C THR A 330 15.32 15.93 4.88
N VAL A 331 14.10 15.92 5.44
CA VAL A 331 13.71 16.70 6.64
C VAL A 331 12.45 16.05 7.24
N TRP A 332 12.56 15.43 8.42
CA TRP A 332 11.42 14.87 9.16
C TRP A 332 11.04 15.74 10.35
#